data_AF-A0A0B3RZS0-F1
#
_entry.id   AF-A0A0B3RZS0-F1
#
_cell.length_a   1.000
_cell.length_b   1.000
_cell.length_c   1.000
_cell.angle_alpha   90.00
_cell.angle_beta   90.00
_cell.angle_gamma   90.00
#
_symmetry.space_group_name_H-M   'P 1'
#
loop_
_entity.id
_entity.type
_entity.pdbx_description
1 polymer ?
#
loop_
_entity_poly.entity_id
_entity_poly.type
_entity_poly.pdbx_seq_one_letter_code
_entity_poly.pdbx_strand_id
1 'polypeptide(L)'
;MAGQVIPDYHEITRVLTDRSMRQALEFSVLRRDDFSVYEKAIFLPALAQVIGLLSASGGMDLIGFGYRVTMNLTADFAGLDRLEKSPEETGQLLKLVKNFSECATLTHVTRDKEAVRAAPCAKACRSGA
;
A
#
# COMPACT_ATOMS: atom_id res chain seq x y z
N MET A 1 10.74 -3.25 21.61
CA MET A 1 10.75 -4.37 20.65
C MET A 1 11.86 -4.08 19.65
N ALA A 2 12.95 -4.85 19.68
CA ALA A 2 14.05 -4.66 18.74
C ALA A 2 13.58 -5.10 17.36
N GLY A 3 13.39 -4.14 16.44
CA GLY A 3 13.09 -4.43 15.05
C GLY A 3 14.28 -5.14 14.42
N GLN A 4 14.16 -6.44 14.21
CA GLN A 4 15.15 -7.20 13.45
C GLN A 4 15.01 -6.77 11.99
N VAL A 5 15.85 -5.83 11.57
CA VAL A 5 15.97 -5.43 10.17
C VAL A 5 16.54 -6.64 9.42
N ILE A 6 15.73 -7.26 8.56
CA ILE A 6 16.19 -8.36 7.70
C ILE A 6 17.09 -7.74 6.63
N PRO A 7 18.39 -8.01 6.62
CA PRO A 7 19.34 -7.26 5.80
C PRO A 7 19.48 -7.80 4.36
N ASP A 8 18.88 -8.95 4.06
CA ASP A 8 19.10 -9.68 2.81
C ASP A 8 17.78 -10.05 2.10
N TYR A 9 17.68 -9.72 0.81
CA TYR A 9 16.57 -10.11 -0.06
C TYR A 9 16.36 -11.63 -0.13
N HIS A 10 17.42 -12.44 0.02
CA HIS A 10 17.30 -13.90 0.08
C HIS A 10 16.57 -14.37 1.34
N GLU A 11 16.81 -13.73 2.49
CA GLU A 11 16.09 -14.04 3.73
C GLU A 11 14.64 -13.60 3.66
N ILE A 12 14.35 -12.43 3.07
CA ILE A 12 12.97 -11.99 2.80
C ILE A 12 12.25 -13.02 1.94
N THR A 13 12.88 -13.46 0.84
CA THR A 13 12.29 -14.45 -0.08
C THR A 13 12.03 -15.78 0.61
N ARG A 14 12.97 -16.24 1.46
CA ARG A 14 12.82 -17.47 2.25
C ARG A 14 11.66 -17.38 3.22
N VAL A 15 11.54 -16.28 3.97
CA VAL A 15 10.44 -16.07 4.91
C VAL A 15 9.09 -16.00 4.19
N LEU A 16 9.03 -15.39 3.00
CA LEU A 16 7.78 -15.26 2.23
C LEU A 16 7.35 -16.57 1.54
N THR A 17 8.31 -17.43 1.17
CA THR A 17 8.04 -18.70 0.48
C THR A 17 7.79 -19.87 1.43
N ASP A 18 8.45 -19.90 2.59
CA ASP A 18 8.19 -20.89 3.63
C ASP A 18 6.87 -20.57 4.35
N ARG A 19 5.89 -21.47 4.22
CA ARG A 19 4.57 -21.30 4.81
C ARG A 19 4.61 -21.09 6.32
N SER A 20 5.46 -21.84 7.02
CA SER A 20 5.53 -21.82 8.49
C SER A 20 6.14 -20.51 8.99
N MET A 21 7.21 -20.06 8.34
CA MET A 21 7.85 -18.79 8.65
C MET A 21 6.95 -17.61 8.29
N ARG A 22 6.30 -17.64 7.12
CA ARG A 22 5.33 -16.61 6.73
C ARG A 22 4.18 -16.52 7.73
N GLN A 23 3.60 -17.65 8.11
CA GLN A 23 2.49 -17.68 9.06
C GLN A 23 2.92 -17.18 10.45
N ALA A 24 4.12 -17.53 10.90
CA ALA A 24 4.67 -17.02 12.16
C ALA A 24 4.88 -15.50 12.11
N LEU A 25 5.36 -14.98 10.99
CA LEU A 25 5.51 -13.53 10.76
C LEU A 25 4.14 -12.84 10.74
N GLU A 26 3.17 -13.34 9.98
CA GLU A 26 1.81 -12.82 9.92
C GLU A 26 1.18 -12.74 11.32
N PHE A 27 1.29 -13.81 12.11
CA PHE A 27 0.82 -13.84 13.50
C PHE A 27 1.61 -12.94 14.45
N SER A 28 2.84 -12.55 14.11
CA SER A 28 3.61 -11.62 14.92
C SER A 28 3.18 -10.17 14.72
N VAL A 29 2.72 -9.83 13.51
CA VAL A 29 2.33 -8.46 13.14
C VAL A 29 0.83 -8.23 13.37
N LEU A 30 0.00 -9.27 13.28
CA LEU A 30 -1.47 -9.18 13.39
C LEU A 30 -1.99 -9.83 14.69
N ARG A 31 -1.36 -9.54 15.83
CA ARG A 31 -1.82 -10.10 17.11
C ARG A 31 -3.08 -9.39 17.60
N ARG A 32 -3.92 -10.14 18.32
CA ARG A 32 -5.16 -9.63 18.92
C ARG A 32 -4.93 -8.38 19.79
N ASP A 33 -3.85 -8.38 20.58
CA ASP A 33 -3.54 -7.26 21.49
C ASP A 33 -3.15 -6.00 20.72
N ASP A 34 -2.50 -6.16 19.55
CA ASP A 34 -2.07 -5.07 18.68
C ASP A 34 -3.26 -4.38 17.98
N PHE A 35 -4.37 -5.10 17.73
CA PHE A 35 -5.56 -4.51 17.12
C PHE A 35 -6.17 -3.38 17.95
N SER A 36 -6.16 -3.50 19.29
CA SER A 36 -6.73 -2.46 20.17
C SER A 36 -5.93 -1.15 20.10
N VAL A 37 -4.61 -1.26 19.95
CA VAL A 37 -3.70 -0.14 19.76
C VAL A 37 -3.86 0.43 18.36
N TYR A 38 -3.90 -0.44 17.35
CA TYR A 38 -4.12 -0.05 15.96
C TYR A 38 -5.41 0.76 15.80
N GLU A 39 -6.54 0.27 16.32
CA GLU A 39 -7.83 0.94 16.21
C GLU A 39 -7.80 2.35 16.83
N LYS A 40 -7.33 2.46 18.08
CA LYS A 40 -7.42 3.70 18.86
C LYS A 40 -6.34 4.71 18.51
N ALA A 41 -5.11 4.25 18.30
CA ALA A 41 -3.94 5.12 18.15
C ALA A 41 -3.55 5.38 16.68
N ILE A 42 -3.93 4.50 15.75
CA ILE A 42 -3.50 4.59 14.35
C ILE A 42 -4.70 4.86 13.43
N PHE A 43 -5.72 4.00 13.46
CA PHE A 43 -6.85 4.04 12.54
C PHE A 43 -7.70 5.30 12.72
N LEU A 44 -8.17 5.59 13.94
CA LEU A 44 -9.02 6.75 14.20
C LEU A 44 -8.36 8.09 13.81
N PRO A 45 -7.09 8.37 14.17
CA PRO A 45 -6.42 9.59 13.72
C PRO A 45 -6.22 9.67 12.20
N ALA A 46 -5.89 8.56 11.54
CA ALA A 46 -5.74 8.53 10.08
C ALA A 46 -7.07 8.78 9.37
N LEU A 47 -8.15 8.18 9.89
CA LEU A 47 -9.52 8.38 9.39
C LEU A 47 -9.96 9.83 9.53
N ALA A 48 -9.71 10.46 10.67
CA ALA A 48 -10.08 11.85 10.94
C ALA A 48 -9.41 12.83 9.97
N GLN A 49 -8.14 12.60 9.62
CA GLN A 49 -7.41 13.42 8.64
C GLN A 49 -8.07 13.40 7.26
N VAL A 50 -8.58 12.24 6.84
CA VAL A 50 -9.22 12.11 5.52
C VAL A 50 -10.65 12.64 5.53
N ILE A 51 -11.44 12.35 6.58
CA ILE A 51 -12.82 12.85 6.71
C ILE A 51 -12.83 14.38 6.82
N GLY A 52 -11.95 14.96 7.65
CA GLY A 52 -11.91 16.41 7.87
C GLY A 52 -11.68 17.20 6.58
N LEU A 53 -10.83 16.69 5.70
CA LEU A 53 -10.53 17.31 4.41
C LEU A 53 -11.70 17.21 3.42
N LEU A 54 -12.44 16.10 3.44
CA LEU A 54 -13.47 15.81 2.43
C LEU A 54 -14.89 16.25 2.85
N SER A 55 -15.13 16.48 4.14
CA SER A 55 -16.44 16.92 4.66
C SER A 55 -16.67 18.43 4.52
N ALA A 56 -15.60 19.22 4.32
CA ALA A 56 -15.66 20.69 4.25
C ALA A 56 -16.57 21.23 3.13
N SER A 57 -16.84 20.44 2.09
CA SER A 57 -17.70 20.81 0.95
C SER A 57 -19.19 20.45 1.11
N GLY A 58 -19.61 19.88 2.25
CA GLY A 58 -21.01 19.48 2.48
C GLY A 58 -21.45 18.21 1.72
N GLY A 59 -20.50 17.52 1.07
CA GLY A 59 -20.69 16.26 0.35
C GLY A 59 -19.34 15.61 0.01
N MET A 60 -19.31 14.28 -0.08
CA MET A 60 -18.08 13.48 -0.23
C MET A 60 -18.24 12.36 -1.26
N ASP A 61 -17.24 12.20 -2.12
CA ASP A 61 -17.10 11.00 -2.97
C ASP A 61 -16.61 9.82 -2.12
N LEU A 62 -17.48 8.84 -1.91
CA LEU A 62 -17.19 7.67 -1.08
C LEU A 62 -16.12 6.76 -1.69
N ILE A 63 -16.02 6.71 -3.03
CA ILE A 63 -15.04 5.86 -3.72
C ILE A 63 -13.65 6.46 -3.52
N GLY A 64 -13.49 7.76 -3.84
CA GLY A 64 -12.25 8.50 -3.62
C GLY A 64 -11.84 8.52 -2.14
N PHE A 65 -12.81 8.64 -1.23
CA PHE A 65 -12.59 8.52 0.21
C PHE A 65 -11.99 7.16 0.58
N GLY A 66 -12.62 6.06 0.16
CA GLY A 66 -12.16 4.71 0.47
C GLY A 66 -10.72 4.47 0.01
N TYR A 67 -10.41 4.85 -1.23
CA TYR A 67 -9.05 4.75 -1.76
C TYR A 67 -8.02 5.53 -0.95
N ARG A 68 -8.33 6.76 -0.53
CA ARG A 68 -7.41 7.59 0.25
C ARG A 68 -7.19 7.05 1.66
N VAL A 69 -8.26 6.63 2.34
CA VAL A 69 -8.16 6.03 3.69
C VAL A 69 -7.34 4.75 3.64
N THR A 70 -7.67 3.82 2.74
CA THR A 70 -6.92 2.56 2.61
C THR A 70 -5.46 2.82 2.27
N MET A 71 -5.17 3.73 1.31
CA MET A 71 -3.79 4.03 0.95
C MET A 71 -2.98 4.60 2.12
N ASN A 72 -3.54 5.57 2.85
CA ASN A 72 -2.85 6.19 3.98
C ASN A 72 -2.58 5.18 5.10
N LEU A 73 -3.56 4.33 5.43
CA LEU A 73 -3.40 3.27 6.44
C LEU A 73 -2.35 2.25 6.02
N THR A 74 -2.37 1.81 4.76
CA THR A 74 -1.36 0.88 4.23
C THR A 74 0.03 1.50 4.24
N ALA A 75 0.15 2.78 3.86
CA ALA A 75 1.43 3.49 3.88
C ALA A 75 1.98 3.65 5.31
N ASP A 76 1.14 4.05 6.26
CA ASP A 76 1.52 4.18 7.67
C ASP A 76 1.91 2.81 8.26
N PHE A 77 1.16 1.75 7.95
CA PHE A 77 1.45 0.39 8.42
C PHE A 77 2.74 -0.18 7.81
N ALA A 78 2.99 0.09 6.53
CA ALA A 78 4.22 -0.32 5.85
C ALA A 78 5.44 0.53 6.24
N GLY A 79 5.25 1.58 7.04
CA GLY A 79 6.31 2.52 7.42
C GLY A 79 6.84 3.34 6.25
N LEU A 80 6.00 3.64 5.25
CA LEU A 80 6.38 4.51 4.15
C LEU A 80 6.54 5.95 4.64
N ASP A 81 7.67 6.56 4.33
CA ASP A 81 7.93 7.96 4.67
C ASP A 81 6.99 8.88 3.88
N ARG A 82 6.05 9.49 4.61
CA ARG A 82 5.13 10.54 4.17
C ARG A 82 5.22 11.69 5.16
N LEU A 83 6.19 12.57 4.96
CA LEU A 83 6.56 13.60 5.94
C LEU A 83 5.41 14.58 6.18
N GLU A 84 4.70 14.96 5.12
CA GLU A 84 3.60 15.95 5.18
C GLU A 84 2.23 15.28 5.33
N LYS A 85 2.14 13.98 5.04
CA LYS A 85 0.90 13.20 4.93
C LYS A 85 -0.15 13.87 4.04
N SER A 86 0.30 14.58 3.01
CA SER A 86 -0.56 15.44 2.20
C SER A 86 -1.45 14.65 1.24
N PRO A 87 -2.58 15.24 0.80
CA PRO A 87 -3.43 14.67 -0.27
C PRO A 87 -2.65 14.37 -1.55
N GLU A 88 -1.62 15.17 -1.85
CA GLU A 88 -0.75 15.06 -3.01
C GLU A 88 0.16 13.84 -2.91
N GLU A 89 0.81 13.63 -1.75
CA GLU A 89 1.61 12.42 -1.48
C GLU A 89 0.74 11.16 -1.62
N THR A 90 -0.47 11.17 -1.05
CA THR A 90 -1.43 10.06 -1.21
C THR A 90 -1.80 9.84 -2.67
N GLY A 91 -1.99 10.92 -3.44
CA GLY A 91 -2.28 10.86 -4.87
C GLY A 91 -1.16 10.21 -5.68
N GLN A 92 0.10 10.49 -5.36
CA GLN A 92 1.25 9.86 -6.01
C GLN A 92 1.29 8.36 -5.72
N LEU A 93 1.08 7.95 -4.47
CA LEU A 93 1.02 6.54 -4.09
C LEU A 93 -0.10 5.78 -4.81
N LEU A 94 -1.30 6.39 -4.88
CA LEU A 94 -2.43 5.83 -5.64
C LEU A 94 -2.10 5.66 -7.13
N LYS A 95 -1.41 6.63 -7.73
CA LYS A 95 -0.97 6.56 -9.13
C LYS A 95 0.02 5.40 -9.34
N LEU A 96 0.98 5.22 -8.42
CA LEU A 96 1.93 4.11 -8.47
C LEU A 96 1.22 2.76 -8.37
N VAL A 97 0.35 2.57 -7.38
CA VAL A 97 -0.39 1.31 -7.18
C VAL A 97 -1.28 0.98 -8.36
N LYS A 98 -1.93 1.99 -8.95
CA LYS A 98 -2.72 1.80 -10.18
C LYS A 98 -1.84 1.34 -11.34
N ASN A 99 -0.70 1.98 -11.56
CA ASN A 99 0.25 1.56 -12.59
C ASN A 99 0.74 0.12 -12.38
N PHE A 100 1.09 -0.27 -11.14
CA PHE A 100 1.53 -1.63 -10.84
C PHE A 100 0.41 -2.67 -11.02
N SER A 101 -0.83 -2.30 -10.71
CA SER A 101 -1.99 -3.16 -10.91
C SER A 101 -2.29 -3.38 -12.40
N GLU A 102 -2.12 -2.35 -13.22
CA GLU A 102 -2.19 -2.46 -14.68
C GLU A 102 -1.05 -3.32 -15.24
N CYS A 103 0.16 -3.22 -14.68
CA CYS A 103 1.28 -4.09 -15.02
C CYS A 103 0.99 -5.57 -14.78
N ALA A 104 0.46 -5.91 -13.60
CA ALA A 104 0.17 -7.28 -13.22
C ALA A 104 -0.87 -7.95 -14.13
N THR A 105 -1.71 -7.15 -14.78
CA THR A 105 -2.78 -7.62 -15.66
C THR A 105 -2.44 -7.54 -17.15
N LEU A 106 -1.24 -7.09 -17.52
CA LEU A 106 -0.76 -6.95 -18.91
C LEU A 106 -1.00 -8.21 -19.76
N THR A 107 -0.81 -9.40 -19.19
CA THR A 107 -1.00 -10.68 -19.88
C THR A 107 -2.45 -10.95 -20.29
N HIS A 108 -3.41 -10.33 -19.59
CA HIS A 108 -4.86 -10.51 -19.79
C HIS A 108 -5.54 -9.31 -20.48
N VAL A 109 -4.75 -8.32 -20.95
CA VAL A 109 -5.27 -7.13 -21.61
C VAL A 109 -5.86 -7.46 -22.98
N THR A 110 -7.12 -7.08 -23.20
CA THR A 110 -7.85 -7.20 -24.48
C THR A 110 -7.83 -5.92 -25.32
N ARG A 111 -7.55 -4.76 -24.73
CA ARG A 111 -7.26 -3.49 -25.44
C ARG A 111 -5.89 -3.54 -26.13
N ASP A 112 -5.59 -2.54 -26.95
CA ASP A 112 -4.31 -2.48 -27.70
C ASP A 112 -3.09 -2.67 -26.78
N LYS A 113 -2.40 -3.80 -26.98
CA LYS A 113 -1.27 -4.23 -26.16
C LYS A 113 -0.05 -3.34 -26.37
N GLU A 114 0.12 -2.76 -27.56
CA GLU A 114 1.23 -1.85 -27.87
C GLU A 114 1.10 -0.55 -27.05
N ALA A 115 -0.11 0.03 -26.99
CA ALA A 115 -0.40 1.21 -26.20
C ALA A 115 -0.17 1.01 -24.69
N VAL A 116 -0.54 -0.16 -24.14
CA VAL A 116 -0.33 -0.46 -22.70
C VAL A 116 1.14 -0.77 -22.41
N ARG A 117 1.86 -1.40 -23.35
CA ARG A 117 3.31 -1.59 -23.24
C ARG A 117 4.08 -0.27 -23.33
N ALA A 118 3.58 0.74 -24.04
CA ALA A 118 4.20 2.07 -24.09
C ALA A 118 3.96 2.90 -22.81
N ALA A 119 2.99 2.51 -21.98
CA ALA A 119 2.71 3.12 -20.68
C ALA A 119 3.83 2.80 -19.64
N PRO A 120 3.86 3.45 -18.46
CA PRO A 120 5.01 3.44 -17.53
C PRO A 120 5.54 2.06 -17.14
N CYS A 121 4.72 1.02 -17.27
CA CYS A 121 5.05 -0.37 -16.99
C CYS A 121 6.28 -0.89 -17.75
N ALA A 122 6.52 -0.39 -18.96
CA ALA A 122 7.59 -0.88 -19.83
C ALA A 122 8.99 -0.78 -19.24
N LYS A 123 9.27 0.21 -18.38
CA LYS A 123 10.62 0.42 -17.84
C LYS A 123 10.89 -0.41 -16.58
N ALA A 124 9.88 -0.57 -15.71
CA ALA A 124 10.02 -1.28 -14.44
C ALA A 124 10.15 -2.80 -14.60
N CYS A 125 9.46 -3.41 -15.58
CA CYS A 125 9.56 -4.85 -15.82
C CYS A 125 10.77 -5.27 -16.67
N ARG A 126 11.55 -4.32 -17.24
CA ARG A 126 12.71 -4.62 -18.10
C ARG A 126 14.05 -4.67 -17.37
N SER A 127 14.14 -4.20 -16.12
CA SER A 127 15.41 -4.11 -15.38
C SER A 127 15.71 -5.33 -14.49
N GLY A 128 15.08 -6.49 -14.75
CA GLY A 128 15.22 -7.69 -13.91
C GLY A 128 15.28 -9.00 -14.69
N ALA A 129 15.80 -8.98 -15.92
CA ALA A 129 16.17 -10.17 -16.69
C ALA A 129 17.68 -10.21 -16.89
#